data_AF-D1PRL1-F1
#
_entry.id   AF-D1PRL1-F1
#
_cell.length_a   1.000
_cell.length_b   1.000
_cell.length_c   1.000
_cell.angle_alpha   90.00
_cell.angle_beta   90.00
_cell.angle_gamma   90.00
#
_symmetry.space_group_name_H-M   'P 1'
#
loop_
_entity.id
_entity.type
_entity.pdbx_description
1 polymer ?
#
loop_
_entity_poly.entity_id
_entity_poly.type
_entity_poly.pdbx_seq_one_letter_code
_entity_poly.pdbx_strand_id
1 'polypeptide(L)'
;DHARLGELAAPGSADCVLFNFGWLPGADHEVHSTAAGSIPALQAALKLLKPRGILAAVLYSGQVIGDSEKQAALAFFRSLPLTQYTVLVCDFANWADTAPLPCFILKR
;
A
#
# COMPACT_ATOMS: atom_id res chain seq x y z
N ASP A 1 -0.68 -10.98 10.04
CA ASP A 1 -0.89 -9.52 10.01
C ASP A 1 0.26 -8.86 9.27
N HIS A 2 -0.06 -8.03 8.28
CA HIS A 2 0.93 -7.33 7.45
C HIS A 2 1.65 -6.21 8.22
N ALA A 3 1.09 -5.73 9.35
CA ALA A 3 1.73 -4.75 10.22
C ALA A 3 3.09 -5.22 10.76
N ARG A 4 3.33 -6.54 10.83
CA ARG A 4 4.57 -7.15 11.33
C ARG A 4 5.62 -7.40 10.23
N LEU A 5 5.41 -6.91 9.02
CA LEU A 5 6.30 -7.15 7.87
C LEU A 5 7.78 -6.84 8.18
N GLY A 6 8.04 -5.77 8.96
CA GLY A 6 9.40 -5.37 9.32
C GLY A 6 10.18 -6.38 10.19
N GLU A 7 9.50 -7.35 10.80
CA GLU A 7 10.12 -8.42 11.59
C GLU A 7 10.56 -9.62 10.73
N LEU A 8 10.04 -9.71 9.50
CA LEU A 8 10.15 -10.92 8.66
C LEU A 8 11.31 -10.86 7.66
N ALA A 9 11.88 -9.67 7.44
CA ALA A 9 12.96 -9.46 6.47
C ALA A 9 13.90 -8.34 6.92
N ALA A 10 15.14 -8.38 6.44
CA ALA A 10 16.13 -7.34 6.74
C ALA A 10 15.92 -6.09 5.87
N PRO A 11 16.23 -4.88 6.37
CA PRO A 11 16.24 -3.67 5.55
C PRO A 11 17.13 -3.81 4.31
N GLY A 12 16.67 -3.28 3.17
CA GLY A 12 17.42 -3.37 1.90
C GLY A 12 17.61 -4.81 1.37
N SER A 13 16.78 -5.77 1.77
CA SER A 13 16.86 -7.15 1.28
C SER A 13 15.88 -7.47 0.16
N ALA A 14 14.82 -6.66 -0.02
CA ALA A 14 13.76 -6.93 -0.99
C ALA A 14 13.95 -6.09 -2.26
N ASP A 15 13.80 -6.74 -3.42
CA ASP A 15 13.70 -6.05 -4.71
C ASP A 15 12.27 -5.53 -4.96
N CYS A 16 11.27 -6.23 -4.43
CA CYS A 16 9.87 -5.87 -4.54
C CYS A 16 9.09 -6.19 -3.26
N VAL A 17 8.12 -5.34 -2.94
CA VAL A 17 7.07 -5.64 -1.95
C VAL A 17 5.71 -5.36 -2.60
N LEU A 18 4.77 -6.30 -2.46
CA LEU A 18 3.42 -6.18 -3.01
C LEU A 18 2.40 -6.18 -1.88
N PHE A 19 1.48 -5.21 -1.91
CA PHE A 19 0.29 -5.20 -1.07
C PHE A 19 -0.96 -5.28 -1.94
N ASN A 20 -1.89 -6.15 -1.55
CA ASN A 20 -3.26 -6.13 -2.03
C ASN A 20 -4.14 -5.91 -0.79
N PHE A 21 -4.57 -4.66 -0.58
CA PHE A 21 -5.32 -4.26 0.61
C PHE A 21 -6.78 -4.73 0.53
N GLY A 22 -7.55 -4.52 1.59
CA GLY A 22 -8.96 -4.92 1.67
C GLY A 22 -9.16 -6.27 2.37
N TRP A 23 -10.18 -7.00 1.93
CA TRP A 23 -10.57 -8.28 2.53
C TRP A 23 -10.20 -9.46 1.62
N LEU A 24 -9.98 -10.63 2.22
CA LEU A 24 -9.71 -11.86 1.49
C LEU A 24 -11.02 -12.46 0.93
N PRO A 25 -11.17 -12.65 -0.40
CA PRO A 25 -12.39 -13.23 -0.97
C PRO A 25 -12.72 -14.59 -0.33
N GLY A 26 -13.93 -14.74 0.21
CA GLY A 26 -14.38 -15.95 0.90
C GLY A 26 -14.03 -16.04 2.39
N ALA A 27 -13.32 -15.05 2.95
CA ALA A 27 -13.15 -14.90 4.39
C ALA A 27 -14.26 -14.03 5.00
N ASP A 28 -14.35 -14.05 6.33
CA ASP A 28 -15.24 -13.17 7.08
C ASP A 28 -14.96 -11.70 6.75
N HIS A 29 -16.00 -10.94 6.42
CA HIS A 29 -15.91 -9.53 6.01
C HIS A 29 -15.49 -8.62 7.17
N GLU A 30 -15.52 -9.11 8.42
CA GLU A 30 -14.98 -8.41 9.58
C GLU A 30 -13.44 -8.33 9.58
N VAL A 31 -12.75 -9.19 8.82
CA VAL A 31 -11.28 -9.21 8.75
C VAL A 31 -10.80 -8.48 7.49
N HIS A 32 -10.52 -7.18 7.64
CA HIS A 32 -9.92 -6.34 6.60
C HIS A 32 -8.76 -5.51 7.16
N SER A 33 -7.87 -5.05 6.28
CA SER A 33 -6.81 -4.11 6.65
C SER A 33 -7.39 -2.76 7.10
N THR A 34 -6.73 -2.11 8.05
CA THR A 34 -7.10 -0.77 8.50
C THR A 34 -5.93 0.19 8.36
N ALA A 35 -6.22 1.49 8.26
CA ALA A 35 -5.20 2.53 8.18
C ALA A 35 -4.14 2.41 9.30
N ALA A 36 -4.55 2.02 10.51
CA ALA A 36 -3.67 1.85 11.67
C ALA A 36 -2.61 0.75 11.49
N GLY A 37 -2.94 -0.34 10.78
CA GLY A 37 -1.98 -1.40 10.44
C GLY A 37 -1.23 -1.14 9.12
N SER A 38 -1.92 -0.54 8.15
CA SER A 38 -1.42 -0.34 6.79
C SER A 38 -0.30 0.68 6.69
N ILE A 39 -0.39 1.81 7.42
CA ILE A 39 0.67 2.83 7.37
C ILE A 39 2.01 2.32 7.92
N PRO A 40 2.07 1.70 9.11
CA PRO A 40 3.31 1.09 9.60
C PRO A 40 3.87 0.02 8.65
N ALA A 41 3.01 -0.81 8.04
CA ALA A 41 3.44 -1.83 7.10
C ALA A 41 4.04 -1.25 5.82
N LEU A 42 3.43 -0.19 5.26
CA LEU A 42 3.95 0.53 4.10
C LEU A 42 5.29 1.18 4.43
N GLN A 43 5.44 1.81 5.59
CA GLN A 43 6.71 2.36 6.05
C GLN A 43 7.79 1.28 6.20
N ALA A 44 7.44 0.14 6.78
CA ALA A 44 8.36 -1.01 6.91
C ALA A 44 8.78 -1.51 5.52
N ALA A 45 7.84 -1.68 4.60
CA ALA A 45 8.12 -2.11 3.24
C ALA A 45 9.12 -1.20 2.51
N LEU A 46 8.98 0.13 2.61
CA LEU A 46 9.95 1.06 1.99
C LEU A 46 11.36 0.91 2.59
N LYS A 47 11.50 0.54 3.87
CA LYS A 47 12.79 0.23 4.50
C LYS A 47 13.37 -1.09 4.00
N LEU A 48 12.51 -2.10 3.75
CA LEU A 48 12.92 -3.39 3.22
C LEU A 48 13.43 -3.32 1.77
N LEU A 49 12.93 -2.36 0.99
CA LEU A 49 13.36 -2.19 -0.40
C LEU A 49 14.84 -1.85 -0.52
N LYS A 50 15.53 -2.53 -1.45
CA LYS A 50 16.83 -2.12 -1.99
C LYS A 50 16.72 -0.78 -2.75
N PRO A 51 17.82 -0.04 -2.96
CA PRO A 51 17.86 1.00 -3.98
C PRO A 51 17.34 0.45 -5.30
N ARG A 52 16.53 1.23 -6.03
CA ARG A 52 15.82 0.82 -7.26
C ARG A 52 14.73 -0.25 -7.08
N GLY A 53 14.44 -0.67 -5.85
CA GLY A 53 13.34 -1.59 -5.55
C GLY A 53 11.97 -0.92 -5.72
N ILE A 54 10.92 -1.73 -5.83
CA ILE A 54 9.55 -1.25 -6.06
C ILE A 54 8.56 -1.77 -5.01
N LEU A 55 7.75 -0.88 -4.45
CA LEU A 55 6.53 -1.23 -3.73
C LEU A 55 5.36 -1.07 -4.70
N ALA A 56 4.57 -2.13 -4.86
CA ALA A 56 3.30 -2.07 -5.57
C ALA A 56 2.16 -2.29 -4.56
N ALA A 57 1.14 -1.45 -4.62
CA ALA A 57 0.00 -1.51 -3.72
C ALA A 57 -1.29 -1.33 -4.50
N VAL A 58 -2.28 -2.19 -4.27
CA VAL A 58 -3.64 -1.97 -4.76
C VAL A 58 -4.53 -1.63 -3.58
N LEU A 59 -5.06 -0.41 -3.57
CA LEU A 59 -5.96 0.11 -2.53
C LEU A 59 -7.41 -0.10 -2.96
N TYR A 60 -8.24 -0.61 -2.05
CA TYR A 60 -9.67 -0.79 -2.28
C TYR A 60 -10.46 0.16 -1.39
N SER A 61 -11.67 0.50 -1.83
CA SER A 61 -12.64 1.28 -1.08
C SER A 61 -14.05 0.81 -1.43
N GLY A 62 -15.02 1.03 -0.58
CA GLY A 62 -16.40 0.65 -0.84
C GLY A 62 -17.29 0.77 0.39
N GLN A 63 -18.59 0.49 0.24
CA GLN A 63 -19.56 0.70 1.32
C GLN A 63 -19.25 -0.11 2.60
N VAL A 64 -18.64 -1.29 2.46
CA VAL A 64 -18.36 -2.19 3.59
C VAL A 64 -17.10 -1.79 4.35
N ILE A 65 -16.01 -1.47 3.63
CA ILE A 65 -14.69 -1.19 4.22
C ILE A 65 -14.39 0.31 4.38
N GLY A 66 -15.28 1.16 3.87
CA GLY A 66 -15.07 2.61 3.80
C GLY A 66 -13.99 3.00 2.80
N ASP A 67 -13.50 4.23 2.92
CA ASP A 67 -12.42 4.79 2.11
C ASP A 67 -11.22 5.26 2.94
N SER A 68 -11.29 5.20 4.28
CA SER A 68 -10.30 5.79 5.18
C SER A 68 -8.90 5.20 5.00
N GLU A 69 -8.79 3.88 4.79
CA GLU A 69 -7.52 3.22 4.52
C GLU A 69 -6.90 3.69 3.20
N LYS A 70 -7.71 3.72 2.13
CA LYS A 70 -7.30 4.24 0.83
C LYS A 70 -6.82 5.69 0.94
N GLN A 71 -7.59 6.56 1.60
CA GLN A 71 -7.24 7.97 1.76
C GLN A 71 -5.94 8.15 2.57
N ALA A 72 -5.78 7.42 3.68
CA ALA A 72 -4.58 7.49 4.49
C ALA A 72 -3.34 7.00 3.73
N ALA A 73 -3.43 5.87 3.03
CA ALA A 73 -2.32 5.34 2.24
C ALA A 73 -1.96 6.27 1.07
N LEU A 74 -2.97 6.82 0.38
CA LEU A 74 -2.75 7.76 -0.72
C LEU A 74 -2.11 9.07 -0.22
N ALA A 75 -2.56 9.61 0.92
CA ALA A 75 -1.96 10.77 1.55
C ALA A 75 -0.49 10.50 1.94
N PHE A 76 -0.22 9.32 2.52
CA PHE A 76 1.14 8.91 2.83
C PHE A 76 2.03 8.85 1.58
N PHE A 77 1.58 8.18 0.51
CA PHE A 77 2.35 8.10 -0.73
C PHE A 77 2.63 9.48 -1.34
N ARG A 78 1.63 10.37 -1.37
CA ARG A 78 1.81 11.75 -1.86
C ARG A 78 2.74 12.60 -1.00
N SER A 79 2.94 12.25 0.26
CA SER A 79 3.87 12.93 1.17
C SER A 79 5.33 12.49 1.02
N LEU A 80 5.60 11.40 0.29
CA LEU A 80 6.95 10.87 0.16
C LEU A 80 7.87 11.85 -0.57
N PRO A 81 9.11 12.07 -0.09
CA PRO A 81 10.02 13.02 -0.70
C PRO A 81 10.45 12.52 -2.08
N LEU A 82 10.22 13.34 -3.11
CA LEU A 82 10.59 13.02 -4.49
C LEU A 82 12.07 12.67 -4.64
N THR A 83 12.95 13.23 -3.79
CA THR A 83 14.40 12.94 -3.80
C THR A 83 14.75 11.51 -3.40
N GLN A 84 13.82 10.76 -2.80
CA GLN A 84 14.03 9.36 -2.39
C GLN A 84 13.09 8.39 -3.11
N TYR A 85 11.90 8.84 -3.51
CA TYR A 85 10.88 7.98 -4.11
C TYR A 85 10.22 8.64 -5.31
N THR A 86 9.92 7.85 -6.34
CA THR A 86 8.98 8.22 -7.39
C THR A 86 7.67 7.47 -7.17
N VAL A 87 6.55 8.18 -7.13
CA VAL A 87 5.23 7.61 -6.85
C VAL A 87 4.35 7.76 -8.08
N LEU A 88 3.78 6.65 -8.55
CA LEU A 88 2.72 6.62 -9.55
C LEU A 88 1.42 6.20 -8.89
N VAL A 89 0.34 6.93 -9.17
CA VAL A 89 -1.03 6.61 -8.78
C VAL A 89 -1.83 6.46 -10.06
N CYS A 90 -2.47 5.31 -10.25
CA CYS A 90 -3.10 4.94 -11.51
C CYS A 90 -4.62 4.85 -11.34
N ASP A 91 -5.32 5.96 -11.56
CA ASP A 91 -6.78 5.97 -11.58
C ASP A 91 -7.33 5.42 -12.91
N PHE A 92 -8.47 4.72 -12.83
CA PHE A 92 -9.23 4.31 -14.01
C PHE A 92 -10.08 5.48 -14.50
N ALA A 93 -9.75 6.03 -15.67
CA ALA A 93 -10.32 7.28 -16.19
C ALA A 93 -11.86 7.29 -16.39
N ASN A 94 -12.49 6.12 -16.48
CA ASN A 94 -13.92 5.98 -16.70
C ASN A 94 -14.62 5.07 -15.67
N TRP A 95 -13.99 4.80 -14.52
CA TRP A 95 -14.59 3.99 -13.46
C TRP A 95 -15.03 4.87 -12.29
N ALA A 96 -15.86 4.32 -11.41
CA ALA A 96 -16.27 4.98 -10.18
C ALA A 96 -15.07 5.19 -9.22
N ASP A 97 -15.17 6.16 -8.33
CA ASP A 97 -14.14 6.46 -7.32
C ASP A 97 -13.86 5.29 -6.35
N THR A 98 -14.76 4.31 -6.29
CA THR A 98 -14.59 3.07 -5.51
C THR A 98 -13.73 2.03 -6.22
N ALA A 99 -13.32 2.26 -7.47
CA ALA A 99 -12.44 1.37 -8.21
C ALA A 99 -11.14 1.10 -7.44
N PRO A 100 -10.55 -0.10 -7.62
CA PRO A 100 -9.22 -0.38 -7.12
C PRO A 100 -8.23 0.68 -7.62
N LEU A 101 -7.35 1.13 -6.74
CA LEU A 101 -6.37 2.16 -7.04
C LEU A 101 -4.95 1.58 -6.96
N PRO A 102 -4.38 1.13 -8.09
CA PRO A 102 -2.99 0.74 -8.18
C PRO A 102 -2.06 1.93 -7.92
N CYS A 103 -1.08 1.71 -7.04
CA CYS A 103 -0.02 2.64 -6.72
C CYS A 103 1.33 1.94 -6.84
N PHE A 104 2.32 2.62 -7.41
CA PHE A 104 3.69 2.11 -7.53
C PHE A 104 4.66 3.13 -6.94
N ILE A 105 5.49 2.69 -6.00
CA ILE A 105 6.50 3.51 -5.33
C ILE A 105 7.86 2.93 -5.68
N LEU A 106 8.61 3.64 -6.52
CA LEU A 106 9.96 3.28 -6.90
C LEU A 106 10.94 3.98 -5.96
N LYS A 107 11.76 3.18 -5.27
CA LYS A 107 12.84 3.70 -4.43
C LYS A 107 14.02 4.09 -5.31
N ARG A 108 14.60 5.27 -5.07
CA ARG A 108 15.83 5.69 -5.76
C ARG A 108 17.04 4.88 -5.32
#